data_AF-A0A424ND91-F1
#
_entry.id   AF-A0A424ND91-F1
#
_cell.length_a   1.000
_cell.length_b   1.000
_cell.length_c   1.000
_cell.angle_alpha   90.00
_cell.angle_beta   90.00
_cell.angle_gamma   90.00
#
_symmetry.space_group_name_H-M   'P 1'
#
loop_
_entity.id
_entity.type
_entity.pdbx_description
1 polymer ?
#
loop_
_entity_poly.entity_id
_entity_poly.type
_entity_poly.pdbx_seq_one_letter_code
_entity_poly.pdbx_strand_id
1 'polypeptide(L)'
;MLRYSLTLILSICFLNQNFSQINSLKNIVVKSKKKLTDEKINKISITKEAYLNLVDLTFSDIMIKDGFLKNESIKIKFPTDAKKMKDVLIKYDKGNLTNDLVFKMNRTAERVCKVSKDEIIIEITKYDFSSIKLTEKTKLSQLILQKGNVNFIINKNLKSELRKNNSVGLLWNKLVRINNKIPISRLSWTKSNNFSFEKYLEEEIIRGILFSLEQRIKESSIKLNYLQ
;
A
#
# COMPACT_ATOMS: atom_id res chain seq x y z
N MET A 1 -75.22 0.94 10.62
CA MET A 1 -74.12 1.90 10.34
C MET A 1 -73.07 2.00 11.46
N LEU A 2 -73.38 1.74 12.73
CA LEU A 2 -72.40 1.84 13.84
C LEU A 2 -71.20 0.87 13.77
N ARG A 3 -71.39 -0.37 13.27
CA ARG A 3 -70.34 -1.40 13.26
C ARG A 3 -69.15 -1.08 12.34
N TYR A 4 -69.40 -0.46 11.19
CA TYR A 4 -68.36 -0.09 10.22
C TYR A 4 -67.58 1.16 10.64
N SER A 5 -68.21 2.07 11.41
CA SER A 5 -67.55 3.24 11.99
C SER A 5 -66.52 2.84 13.07
N LEU A 6 -66.87 1.86 13.91
CA LEU A 6 -65.98 1.39 14.99
C LEU A 6 -64.73 0.68 14.47
N THR A 7 -64.84 -0.08 13.37
CA THR A 7 -63.71 -0.77 12.74
C THR A 7 -62.76 0.19 12.02
N LEU A 8 -63.26 1.30 11.46
CA LEU A 8 -62.44 2.30 10.79
C LEU A 8 -61.61 3.12 11.79
N ILE A 9 -62.19 3.46 12.95
CA ILE A 9 -61.53 4.22 14.02
C ILE A 9 -60.42 3.38 14.68
N LEU A 10 -60.63 2.08 14.88
CA LEU A 10 -59.61 1.19 15.45
C LEU A 10 -58.37 1.06 14.55
N SER A 11 -58.54 1.04 13.22
CA SER A 11 -57.44 0.94 12.26
C SER A 11 -56.55 2.19 12.20
N ILE A 12 -57.10 3.37 12.46
CA ILE A 12 -56.36 4.64 12.43
C ILE A 12 -55.51 4.82 13.71
N CYS A 13 -55.95 4.27 14.84
CA CYS A 13 -55.18 4.28 16.08
C CYS A 13 -53.90 3.41 16.01
N PHE A 14 -53.92 2.28 15.28
CA PHE A 14 -52.74 1.41 15.13
C PHE A 14 -51.64 2.02 14.23
N LEU A 15 -51.98 2.87 13.27
CA LEU A 15 -50.99 3.53 12.40
C LEU A 15 -50.25 4.67 13.13
N ASN A 16 -50.93 5.39 14.02
CA ASN A 16 -50.35 6.53 14.76
C ASN A 16 -49.40 6.09 15.89
N GLN A 17 -49.62 4.93 16.52
CA GLN A 17 -48.71 4.41 17.55
C GLN A 17 -47.34 4.00 16.97
N ASN A 18 -47.32 3.45 15.76
CA ASN A 18 -46.09 3.06 15.08
C ASN A 18 -45.25 4.28 14.62
N PHE A 19 -45.89 5.38 14.18
CA PHE A 19 -45.17 6.58 13.74
C PHE A 19 -44.49 7.35 14.89
N SER A 20 -45.11 7.38 16.08
CA SER A 20 -44.53 7.97 17.30
C SER A 20 -43.27 7.23 17.77
N GLN A 21 -43.29 5.89 17.71
CA GLN A 21 -42.13 5.04 18.04
C GLN A 21 -40.99 5.21 17.02
N ILE A 22 -41.31 5.38 15.73
CA ILE A 22 -40.31 5.66 14.69
C ILE A 22 -39.65 7.02 14.92
N ASN A 23 -40.40 8.05 15.32
CA ASN A 23 -39.82 9.38 15.58
C ASN A 23 -38.97 9.43 16.85
N SER A 24 -39.33 8.69 17.91
CA SER A 24 -38.49 8.57 19.11
C SER A 24 -37.21 7.80 18.80
N LEU A 25 -37.27 6.71 18.01
CA LEU A 25 -36.10 5.99 17.51
C LEU A 25 -35.23 6.85 16.59
N LYS A 26 -35.82 7.65 15.70
CA LYS A 26 -35.09 8.58 14.83
C LYS A 26 -34.38 9.64 15.65
N ASN A 27 -35.03 10.17 16.70
CA ASN A 27 -34.41 11.12 17.62
C ASN A 27 -33.33 10.49 18.49
N ILE A 28 -33.48 9.23 18.92
CA ILE A 28 -32.44 8.48 19.64
C ILE A 28 -31.27 8.17 18.71
N VAL A 29 -31.50 7.81 17.45
CA VAL A 29 -30.45 7.56 16.44
C VAL A 29 -29.76 8.85 16.02
N VAL A 30 -30.48 9.97 15.94
CA VAL A 30 -29.91 11.30 15.65
C VAL A 30 -29.14 11.83 16.86
N LYS A 31 -29.64 11.63 18.08
CA LYS A 31 -28.95 12.05 19.33
C LYS A 31 -27.79 11.11 19.67
N SER A 32 -27.86 9.82 19.33
CA SER A 32 -26.73 8.90 19.42
C SER A 32 -25.72 9.15 18.33
N LYS A 33 -26.12 9.45 17.07
CA LYS A 33 -25.19 9.94 16.03
C LYS A 33 -24.54 11.26 16.42
N LYS A 34 -25.28 12.21 17.00
CA LYS A 34 -24.76 13.52 17.41
C LYS A 34 -23.84 13.42 18.64
N LYS A 35 -24.16 12.54 19.58
CA LYS A 35 -23.29 12.22 20.73
C LYS A 35 -22.08 11.36 20.31
N LEU A 36 -22.21 10.49 19.31
CA LEU A 36 -21.10 9.76 18.67
C LEU A 36 -20.29 10.61 17.68
N THR A 37 -20.77 11.75 17.18
CA THR A 37 -19.96 12.67 16.37
C THR A 37 -19.19 13.61 17.27
N ASP A 38 -19.84 14.20 18.28
CA ASP A 38 -19.23 15.31 19.02
C ASP A 38 -18.21 14.81 20.08
N GLU A 39 -18.42 13.62 20.69
CA GLU A 39 -17.41 12.99 21.58
C GLU A 39 -16.31 12.23 20.81
N LYS A 40 -16.56 11.81 19.56
CA LYS A 40 -15.60 11.03 18.76
C LYS A 40 -14.69 11.90 17.90
N ILE A 41 -15.11 13.14 17.59
CA ILE A 41 -14.30 14.13 16.88
C ILE A 41 -13.23 14.75 17.80
N ASN A 42 -13.52 14.92 19.10
CA ASN A 42 -12.55 15.47 20.07
C ASN A 42 -11.66 14.44 20.78
N LYS A 43 -11.81 13.16 20.47
CA LYS A 43 -11.00 12.06 21.01
C LYS A 43 -10.59 11.09 19.90
N ILE A 44 -9.93 11.61 18.87
CA ILE A 44 -9.21 10.79 17.91
C ILE A 44 -7.89 10.35 18.59
N SER A 45 -8.02 9.58 19.67
CA SER A 45 -7.03 8.58 20.02
C SER A 45 -7.03 7.61 18.85
N ILE A 46 -6.07 7.78 17.94
CA ILE A 46 -5.93 6.96 16.75
C ILE A 46 -5.81 5.51 17.24
N THR A 47 -6.89 4.74 17.08
CA THR A 47 -6.96 3.37 17.58
C THR A 47 -6.04 2.48 16.76
N LYS A 48 -5.57 1.37 17.34
CA LYS A 48 -4.84 0.30 16.65
C LYS A 48 -5.43 -0.03 15.26
N GLU A 49 -6.75 -0.01 15.15
CA GLU A 49 -7.51 -0.23 13.92
C GLU A 49 -7.22 0.80 12.80
N ALA A 50 -7.05 2.07 13.14
CA ALA A 50 -6.71 3.11 12.17
C ALA A 50 -5.32 2.89 11.56
N TYR A 51 -4.34 2.45 12.36
CA TYR A 51 -3.00 2.12 11.87
C TYR A 51 -3.00 0.89 10.98
N LEU A 52 -3.75 -0.15 11.35
CA LEU A 52 -3.91 -1.34 10.52
C LEU A 52 -4.59 -0.99 9.19
N ASN A 53 -5.61 -0.14 9.22
CA ASN A 53 -6.27 0.33 8.01
C ASN A 53 -5.34 1.16 7.11
N LEU A 54 -4.48 2.02 7.68
CA LEU A 54 -3.47 2.76 6.93
C LEU A 54 -2.53 1.82 6.16
N VAL A 55 -2.04 0.78 6.82
CA VAL A 55 -1.16 -0.22 6.22
C VAL A 55 -1.91 -1.02 5.17
N ASP A 56 -3.10 -1.51 5.51
CA ASP A 56 -3.94 -2.32 4.64
C ASP A 56 -4.25 -1.62 3.32
N LEU A 57 -4.70 -0.37 3.38
CA LEU A 57 -4.99 0.46 2.21
C LEU A 57 -3.72 0.75 1.41
N THR A 58 -2.59 1.00 2.08
CA THR A 58 -1.33 1.27 1.38
C THR A 58 -0.88 0.08 0.57
N PHE A 59 -0.88 -1.13 1.16
CA PHE A 59 -0.55 -2.34 0.43
C PHE A 59 -1.56 -2.62 -0.67
N SER A 60 -2.85 -2.36 -0.44
CA SER A 60 -3.89 -2.57 -1.44
C SER A 60 -3.70 -1.74 -2.71
N ASP A 61 -3.17 -0.52 -2.58
CA ASP A 61 -2.93 0.36 -3.73
C ASP A 61 -1.66 0.00 -4.52
N ILE A 62 -0.61 -0.48 -3.84
CA ILE A 62 0.67 -0.77 -4.50
C ILE A 62 0.79 -2.22 -4.97
N MET A 63 0.03 -3.16 -4.40
CA MET A 63 0.08 -4.58 -4.75
C MET A 63 -0.73 -4.93 -6.01
N ILE A 64 -1.64 -4.05 -6.42
CA ILE A 64 -2.47 -4.27 -7.60
C ILE A 64 -1.65 -4.17 -8.89
N LYS A 65 -2.19 -4.72 -9.96
CA LYS A 65 -1.63 -4.56 -11.30
C LYS A 65 -1.46 -3.08 -11.60
N ASP A 66 -0.24 -2.68 -11.93
CA ASP A 66 0.18 -1.31 -12.24
C ASP A 66 0.35 -0.38 -11.03
N GLY A 67 0.20 -0.89 -9.80
CA GLY A 67 0.42 -0.12 -8.57
C GLY A 67 1.82 0.47 -8.50
N PHE A 68 2.84 -0.29 -8.89
CA PHE A 68 4.20 0.23 -9.07
C PHE A 68 4.43 0.79 -10.48
N LEU A 69 4.04 0.05 -11.51
CA LEU A 69 4.47 0.35 -12.88
C LEU A 69 3.95 1.70 -13.42
N LYS A 70 2.71 2.09 -13.07
CA LYS A 70 2.08 3.34 -13.51
C LYS A 70 2.26 4.50 -12.53
N ASN A 71 2.67 4.23 -11.29
CA ASN A 71 2.91 5.27 -10.31
C ASN A 71 4.36 5.77 -10.43
N GLU A 72 4.57 6.86 -11.17
CA GLU A 72 5.91 7.40 -11.45
C GLU A 72 6.74 7.75 -10.20
N SER A 73 6.12 7.96 -9.04
CA SER A 73 6.83 8.23 -7.78
C SER A 73 7.48 6.98 -7.16
N ILE A 74 6.89 5.80 -7.38
CA ILE A 74 7.37 4.53 -6.82
C ILE A 74 7.80 3.51 -7.88
N LYS A 75 7.61 3.83 -9.15
CA LYS A 75 8.05 3.01 -10.28
C LYS A 75 9.54 2.70 -10.19
N ILE A 76 9.84 1.41 -10.21
CA ILE A 76 11.21 0.90 -10.21
C ILE A 76 11.78 1.11 -11.60
N LYS A 77 12.80 1.94 -11.71
CA LYS A 77 13.46 2.27 -12.98
C LYS A 77 14.61 1.30 -13.24
N PHE A 78 15.23 1.43 -14.41
CA PHE A 78 16.46 0.69 -14.68
C PHE A 78 17.54 1.14 -13.67
N PRO A 79 18.35 0.22 -13.08
CA PRO A 79 19.33 0.59 -12.08
C PRO A 79 20.30 1.67 -12.57
N THR A 80 20.45 2.75 -11.81
CA THR A 80 21.32 3.89 -12.16
C THR A 80 22.78 3.47 -12.27
N ASP A 81 23.23 2.59 -11.38
CA ASP A 81 24.59 2.06 -11.34
C ASP A 81 24.91 1.17 -12.56
N ALA A 82 23.87 0.69 -13.24
CA ALA A 82 23.97 -0.11 -14.46
C ALA A 82 23.59 0.68 -15.73
N LYS A 83 23.50 2.02 -15.66
CA LYS A 83 23.15 2.86 -16.81
C LYS A 83 24.05 2.58 -18.04
N LYS A 84 25.36 2.43 -17.84
CA LYS A 84 26.28 2.08 -18.93
C LYS A 84 25.93 0.75 -19.61
N MET A 85 25.52 -0.26 -18.84
CA MET A 85 25.05 -1.53 -19.39
C MET A 85 23.78 -1.31 -20.23
N LYS A 86 22.83 -0.50 -19.75
CA LYS A 86 21.63 -0.14 -20.52
C LYS A 86 21.98 0.51 -21.85
N ASP A 87 22.88 1.49 -21.85
CA ASP A 87 23.26 2.25 -23.04
C ASP A 87 23.93 1.34 -24.09
N VAL A 88 24.81 0.43 -23.63
CA VAL A 88 25.40 -0.61 -24.49
C VAL A 88 24.31 -1.53 -25.05
N LEU A 89 23.41 -2.06 -24.22
CA LEU A 89 22.34 -2.94 -24.68
C LEU A 89 21.44 -2.24 -25.71
N ILE A 90 21.13 -0.96 -25.53
CA ILE A 90 20.35 -0.18 -26.49
C ILE A 90 21.10 -0.03 -27.82
N LYS A 91 22.39 0.32 -27.77
CA LYS A 91 23.23 0.47 -28.98
C LYS A 91 23.32 -0.81 -29.82
N TYR A 92 23.14 -1.97 -29.21
CA TYR A 92 23.20 -3.29 -29.86
C TYR A 92 21.82 -3.93 -30.06
N ASP A 93 20.78 -3.10 -30.20
CA ASP A 93 19.40 -3.52 -30.51
C ASP A 93 18.83 -4.51 -29.47
N LYS A 94 19.10 -4.25 -28.19
CA LYS A 94 18.54 -4.98 -27.04
C LYS A 94 17.73 -4.06 -26.12
N GLY A 95 17.32 -2.90 -26.61
CA GLY A 95 16.47 -1.94 -25.88
C GLY A 95 15.17 -2.57 -25.35
N ASN A 96 14.53 -3.45 -26.13
CA ASN A 96 13.32 -4.17 -25.71
C ASN A 96 13.54 -5.02 -24.45
N LEU A 97 14.71 -5.64 -24.29
CA LEU A 97 15.02 -6.42 -23.08
C LEU A 97 15.24 -5.53 -21.85
N THR A 98 15.73 -4.31 -22.04
CA THR A 98 15.87 -3.34 -20.94
C THR A 98 14.50 -2.83 -20.48
N ASN A 99 13.55 -2.65 -21.40
CA ASN A 99 12.17 -2.30 -21.09
C ASN A 99 11.43 -3.47 -20.42
N ASP A 100 11.62 -4.71 -20.91
CA ASP A 100 11.06 -5.92 -20.27
C ASP A 100 11.60 -6.10 -18.84
N LEU A 101 12.88 -5.76 -18.59
CA LEU A 101 13.44 -5.79 -17.24
C LEU A 101 12.70 -4.81 -16.32
N VAL A 102 12.53 -3.55 -16.75
CA VAL A 102 11.80 -2.54 -15.97
C VAL A 102 10.38 -3.01 -15.70
N PHE A 103 9.68 -3.51 -16.72
CA PHE A 103 8.35 -4.07 -16.56
C PHE A 103 8.32 -5.19 -15.50
N LYS A 104 9.23 -6.17 -15.61
CA LYS A 104 9.28 -7.32 -14.69
C LYS A 104 9.75 -6.97 -13.28
N MET A 105 10.58 -5.95 -13.10
CA MET A 105 10.94 -5.45 -11.76
C MET A 105 9.70 -4.92 -11.04
N ASN A 106 8.91 -4.08 -11.72
CA ASN A 106 7.68 -3.54 -11.14
C ASN A 106 6.63 -4.65 -10.89
N ARG A 107 6.48 -5.62 -11.80
CA ARG A 107 5.60 -6.79 -11.54
C ARG A 107 6.07 -7.64 -10.36
N THR A 108 7.37 -7.78 -10.21
CA THR A 108 7.95 -8.48 -9.05
C THR A 108 7.66 -7.72 -7.77
N ALA A 109 7.81 -6.39 -7.76
CA ALA A 109 7.45 -5.54 -6.63
C ALA A 109 5.98 -5.70 -6.22
N GLU A 110 5.05 -5.61 -7.17
CA GLU A 110 3.61 -5.81 -6.95
C GLU A 110 3.33 -7.18 -6.32
N ARG A 111 3.95 -8.26 -6.84
CA ARG A 111 3.83 -9.61 -6.26
C ARG A 111 4.43 -9.72 -4.86
N VAL A 112 5.61 -9.16 -4.62
CA VAL A 112 6.27 -9.17 -3.31
C VAL A 112 5.41 -8.45 -2.29
N CYS A 113 4.87 -7.27 -2.61
CA CYS A 113 3.94 -6.55 -1.74
C CYS A 113 2.68 -7.37 -1.47
N LYS A 114 2.12 -8.02 -2.49
CA LYS A 114 0.92 -8.87 -2.34
C LYS A 114 1.14 -10.00 -1.34
N VAL A 115 2.24 -10.75 -1.46
CA VAL A 115 2.51 -11.90 -0.55
C VAL A 115 2.96 -11.46 0.84
N SER A 116 3.53 -10.26 0.97
CA SER A 116 4.04 -9.75 2.24
C SER A 116 2.99 -9.05 3.11
N LYS A 117 1.85 -8.64 2.51
CA LYS A 117 0.82 -7.84 3.18
C LYS A 117 0.37 -8.45 4.51
N ASP A 118 -0.07 -9.71 4.48
CA ASP A 118 -0.66 -10.35 5.66
C ASP A 118 0.37 -10.57 6.77
N GLU A 119 1.60 -10.95 6.42
CA GLU A 119 2.70 -11.11 7.39
C GLU A 119 3.03 -9.78 8.09
N ILE A 120 3.09 -8.68 7.33
CA ILE A 120 3.37 -7.35 7.86
C ILE A 120 2.23 -6.88 8.78
N ILE A 121 0.98 -7.10 8.37
CA ILE A 121 -0.20 -6.79 9.21
C ILE A 121 -0.12 -7.56 10.53
N ILE A 122 0.19 -8.86 10.48
CA ILE A 122 0.34 -9.69 11.69
C ILE A 122 1.42 -9.12 12.62
N GLU A 123 2.59 -8.75 12.11
CA GLU A 123 3.65 -8.14 12.93
C GLU A 123 3.20 -6.81 13.57
N ILE A 124 2.53 -5.95 12.80
CA ILE A 124 2.04 -4.66 13.29
C ILE A 124 0.99 -4.84 14.38
N THR A 125 0.12 -5.86 14.29
CA THR A 125 -0.89 -6.11 15.34
C THR A 125 -0.30 -6.42 16.71
N LYS A 126 0.99 -6.77 16.81
CA LYS A 126 1.66 -7.03 18.10
C LYS A 126 1.96 -5.75 18.88
N TYR A 127 1.87 -4.59 18.22
CA TYR A 127 2.24 -3.31 18.81
C TYR A 127 1.03 -2.38 18.92
N ASP A 128 1.05 -1.52 19.95
CA ASP A 128 0.13 -0.40 20.06
C ASP A 128 0.83 0.89 19.63
N PHE A 129 0.17 1.61 18.72
CA PHE A 129 0.64 2.87 18.16
C PHE A 129 -0.19 4.06 18.68
N SER A 130 -1.13 3.83 19.61
CA SER A 130 -2.06 4.84 20.14
C SER A 130 -1.39 6.07 20.76
N SER A 131 -0.15 5.93 21.25
CA SER A 131 0.65 7.02 21.84
C SER A 131 1.30 7.94 20.80
N ILE A 132 1.30 7.56 19.53
CA ILE A 132 1.96 8.32 18.46
C ILE A 132 0.95 9.25 17.80
N LYS A 133 1.34 10.52 17.64
CA LYS A 133 0.52 11.49 16.92
C LYS A 133 0.75 11.37 15.42
N LEU A 134 -0.32 11.33 14.63
CA LEU A 134 -0.26 11.28 13.16
C LEU A 134 0.45 12.49 12.51
N THR A 135 0.67 13.56 13.26
CA THR A 135 1.44 14.74 12.82
C THR A 135 2.95 14.47 12.73
N GLU A 136 3.46 13.43 13.40
CA GLU A 136 4.87 12.99 13.33
C GLU A 136 5.11 12.06 12.12
N LYS A 137 4.75 12.54 10.91
CA LYS A 137 4.59 11.74 9.68
C LYS A 137 5.74 10.77 9.38
N THR A 138 6.96 11.29 9.28
CA THR A 138 8.16 10.50 8.95
C THR A 138 8.53 9.51 10.04
N LYS A 139 8.25 9.84 11.30
CA LYS A 139 8.52 8.95 12.44
C LYS A 139 7.54 7.78 12.47
N LEU A 140 6.26 8.03 12.12
CA LEU A 140 5.24 6.98 12.08
C LEU A 140 5.49 5.98 10.94
N SER A 141 5.76 6.45 9.72
CA SER A 141 6.04 5.56 8.58
C SER A 141 7.27 4.66 8.85
N GLN A 142 8.36 5.25 9.36
CA GLN A 142 9.56 4.52 9.74
C GLN A 142 9.30 3.51 10.86
N LEU A 143 8.52 3.89 11.88
CA LEU A 143 8.17 2.98 12.96
C LEU A 143 7.30 1.82 12.49
N ILE A 144 6.33 2.07 11.59
CA ILE A 144 5.54 1.01 10.94
C ILE A 144 6.46 0.03 10.21
N LEU A 145 7.44 0.53 9.45
CA LEU A 145 8.42 -0.32 8.77
C LEU A 145 9.22 -1.17 9.76
N GLN A 146 9.68 -0.56 10.85
CA GLN A 146 10.47 -1.24 11.88
C GLN A 146 9.65 -2.30 12.62
N LYS A 147 8.46 -1.94 13.10
CA LYS A 147 7.59 -2.80 13.91
C LYS A 147 6.89 -3.87 13.09
N GLY A 148 6.57 -3.58 11.83
CA GLY A 148 6.07 -4.55 10.87
C GLY A 148 7.13 -5.47 10.29
N ASN A 149 8.40 -5.34 10.73
CA ASN A 149 9.53 -6.12 10.23
C ASN A 149 9.63 -6.12 8.69
N VAL A 150 9.30 -4.97 8.07
CA VAL A 150 9.06 -4.88 6.63
C VAL A 150 10.30 -5.27 5.85
N ASN A 151 11.49 -4.79 6.25
CA ASN A 151 12.74 -5.11 5.55
C ASN A 151 12.98 -6.62 5.48
N PHE A 152 12.83 -7.33 6.60
CA PHE A 152 13.03 -8.77 6.64
C PHE A 152 12.01 -9.52 5.79
N ILE A 153 10.72 -9.19 5.92
CA ILE A 153 9.65 -9.87 5.20
C ILE A 153 9.80 -9.63 3.68
N ILE A 154 10.07 -8.39 3.27
CA ILE A 154 10.29 -8.05 1.86
C ILE A 154 11.52 -8.76 1.31
N ASN A 155 12.66 -8.75 2.02
CA ASN A 155 13.85 -9.48 1.60
C ASN A 155 13.58 -10.98 1.42
N LYS A 156 12.96 -11.61 2.41
CA LYS A 156 12.59 -13.04 2.38
C LYS A 156 11.69 -13.36 1.18
N ASN A 157 10.63 -12.58 0.99
CA ASN A 157 9.65 -12.82 -0.06
C ASN A 157 10.19 -12.48 -1.46
N LEU A 158 11.06 -11.46 -1.58
CA LEU A 158 11.78 -11.16 -2.80
C LEU A 158 12.71 -12.32 -3.20
N LYS A 159 13.49 -12.87 -2.26
CA LYS A 159 14.33 -14.04 -2.51
C LYS A 159 13.53 -15.22 -3.04
N SER A 160 12.34 -15.46 -2.46
CA SER A 160 11.41 -16.49 -2.94
C SER A 160 10.97 -16.22 -4.39
N GLU A 161 10.56 -14.99 -4.71
CA GLU A 161 10.18 -14.59 -6.09
C GLU A 161 11.34 -14.71 -7.09
N LEU A 162 12.56 -14.36 -6.69
CA LEU A 162 13.74 -14.42 -7.55
C LEU A 162 14.18 -15.85 -7.88
N ARG A 163 13.83 -16.84 -7.04
CA ARG A 163 14.09 -18.26 -7.28
C ARG A 163 13.10 -18.92 -8.24
N LYS A 164 11.98 -18.29 -8.55
CA LYS A 164 10.97 -18.85 -9.46
C LYS A 164 11.50 -18.98 -10.89
N ASN A 165 11.02 -20.00 -11.60
CA ASN A 165 11.21 -20.10 -13.03
C ASN A 165 10.60 -18.85 -13.70
N ASN A 166 11.33 -18.22 -14.61
CA ASN A 166 11.00 -16.93 -15.24
C ASN A 166 11.06 -15.69 -14.33
N SER A 167 11.84 -15.73 -13.24
CA SER A 167 12.05 -14.56 -12.40
C SER A 167 12.74 -13.40 -13.15
N VAL A 168 12.56 -12.19 -12.62
CA VAL A 168 13.28 -11.00 -13.12
C VAL A 168 14.80 -11.14 -12.95
N GLY A 169 15.27 -11.92 -11.98
CA GLY A 169 16.68 -12.23 -11.79
C GLY A 169 17.30 -13.01 -12.96
N LEU A 170 16.55 -13.94 -13.57
CA LEU A 170 17.02 -14.65 -14.77
C LEU A 170 17.17 -13.71 -15.97
N LEU A 171 16.25 -12.76 -16.13
CA LEU A 171 16.34 -11.75 -17.18
C LEU A 171 17.53 -10.82 -16.95
N TRP A 172 17.76 -10.38 -15.71
CA TRP A 172 18.95 -9.60 -15.34
C TRP A 172 20.23 -10.35 -15.71
N ASN A 173 20.36 -11.62 -15.31
CA ASN A 173 21.52 -12.45 -15.63
C ASN A 173 21.71 -12.62 -17.15
N LYS A 174 20.62 -12.74 -17.91
CA LYS A 174 20.66 -12.78 -19.37
C LYS A 174 21.21 -11.47 -19.94
N LEU A 175 20.75 -10.32 -19.45
CA LEU A 175 21.24 -9.00 -19.88
C LEU A 175 22.73 -8.82 -19.58
N VAL A 176 23.18 -9.19 -18.38
CA VAL A 176 24.60 -9.16 -18.00
C VAL A 176 25.42 -10.05 -18.95
N ARG A 177 24.97 -11.27 -19.25
CA ARG A 177 25.67 -12.16 -20.20
C ARG A 177 25.74 -11.59 -21.62
N ILE A 178 24.64 -11.01 -22.11
CA ILE A 178 24.62 -10.36 -23.43
C ILE A 178 25.60 -9.19 -23.44
N ASN A 179 25.55 -8.34 -22.42
CA ASN A 179 26.45 -7.22 -22.27
C ASN A 179 27.91 -7.71 -22.31
N ASN A 180 28.30 -8.69 -21.49
CA ASN A 180 29.69 -9.16 -21.37
C ASN A 180 30.27 -9.78 -22.65
N LYS A 181 29.42 -10.19 -23.60
CA LYS A 181 29.82 -10.67 -24.93
C LYS A 181 30.15 -9.55 -25.91
N ILE A 182 29.71 -8.32 -25.65
CA ILE A 182 29.96 -7.16 -26.50
C ILE A 182 31.41 -6.67 -26.28
N PRO A 183 32.25 -6.57 -27.33
CA PRO A 183 33.66 -6.19 -27.16
C PRO A 183 33.87 -4.84 -26.45
N ILE A 184 33.04 -3.85 -26.77
CA ILE A 184 33.10 -2.49 -26.19
C ILE A 184 32.70 -2.47 -24.71
N SER A 185 31.87 -3.41 -24.25
CA SER A 185 31.37 -3.44 -22.87
C SER A 185 32.40 -3.97 -21.87
N ARG A 186 33.35 -4.78 -22.33
CA ARG A 186 34.48 -5.30 -21.52
C ARG A 186 35.35 -4.18 -20.96
N LEU A 187 35.28 -3.01 -21.57
CA LEU A 187 35.95 -1.78 -21.12
C LEU A 187 35.12 -1.01 -20.06
N SER A 188 33.83 -1.31 -19.87
CA SER A 188 32.88 -0.36 -19.26
C SER A 188 32.12 -0.81 -18.00
N TRP A 189 32.06 -2.10 -17.63
CA TRP A 189 31.35 -2.50 -16.39
C TRP A 189 31.76 -3.87 -15.80
N THR A 190 32.27 -4.81 -16.61
CA THR A 190 32.61 -6.17 -16.16
C THR A 190 33.73 -6.27 -15.11
N LYS A 191 34.46 -5.17 -14.88
CA LYS A 191 35.52 -5.09 -13.88
C LYS A 191 35.14 -4.27 -12.64
N SER A 192 33.98 -3.62 -12.62
CA SER A 192 33.66 -2.63 -11.59
C SER A 192 32.37 -2.95 -10.82
N ASN A 193 32.59 -3.16 -9.52
CA ASN A 193 31.78 -2.69 -8.39
C ASN A 193 30.50 -3.46 -8.06
N ASN A 194 30.57 -4.27 -6.99
CA ASN A 194 29.68 -4.40 -5.82
C ASN A 194 28.14 -4.21 -5.95
N PHE A 195 27.60 -4.19 -7.17
CA PHE A 195 26.19 -3.99 -7.45
C PHE A 195 25.46 -5.31 -7.30
N SER A 196 24.55 -5.36 -6.34
CA SER A 196 23.63 -6.48 -6.17
C SER A 196 22.27 -6.07 -6.73
N PHE A 197 21.86 -6.73 -7.81
CA PHE A 197 20.54 -6.54 -8.41
C PHE A 197 19.41 -6.85 -7.42
N GLU A 198 19.59 -7.88 -6.61
CA GLU A 198 18.64 -8.25 -5.55
C GLU A 198 18.51 -7.12 -4.52
N LYS A 199 19.64 -6.59 -4.05
CA LYS A 199 19.66 -5.50 -3.07
C LYS A 199 19.02 -4.23 -3.63
N TYR A 200 19.35 -3.87 -4.87
CA TYR A 200 18.71 -2.73 -5.56
C TYR A 200 17.19 -2.87 -5.61
N LEU A 201 16.70 -4.06 -5.99
CA LEU A 201 15.27 -4.31 -6.12
C LEU A 201 14.57 -4.31 -4.75
N GLU A 202 15.22 -4.85 -3.71
CA GLU A 202 14.75 -4.76 -2.33
C GLU A 202 14.60 -3.30 -1.86
N GLU A 203 15.66 -2.51 -2.02
CA GLU A 203 15.69 -1.11 -1.60
C GLU A 203 14.62 -0.28 -2.30
N GLU A 204 14.43 -0.48 -3.62
CA GLU A 204 13.38 0.22 -4.38
C GLU A 204 11.97 -0.20 -3.98
N ILE A 205 11.73 -1.47 -3.63
CA ILE A 205 10.44 -1.92 -3.11
C ILE A 205 10.15 -1.26 -1.76
N ILE A 206 11.12 -1.29 -0.83
CA ILE A 206 10.98 -0.68 0.51
C ILE A 206 10.79 0.83 0.39
N ARG A 207 11.54 1.50 -0.50
CA ARG A 207 11.37 2.93 -0.80
C ARG A 207 9.95 3.22 -1.28
N GLY A 208 9.40 2.40 -2.18
CA GLY A 208 8.04 2.53 -2.69
C GLY A 208 6.98 2.37 -1.59
N ILE A 209 7.14 1.38 -0.70
CA ILE A 209 6.26 1.16 0.46
C ILE A 209 6.31 2.38 1.39
N LEU A 210 7.51 2.82 1.77
CA LEU A 210 7.71 3.96 2.66
C LEU A 210 7.07 5.23 2.10
N PHE A 211 7.34 5.55 0.83
CA PHE A 211 6.77 6.72 0.17
C PHE A 211 5.24 6.67 0.16
N SER A 212 4.65 5.51 -0.15
CA SER A 212 3.20 5.35 -0.23
C SER A 212 2.53 5.47 1.14
N LEU A 213 3.17 4.94 2.19
CA LEU A 213 2.72 5.11 3.58
C LEU A 213 2.74 6.59 3.97
N GLU A 214 3.83 7.30 3.67
CA GLU A 214 3.98 8.72 4.00
C GLU A 214 2.93 9.59 3.31
N GLN A 215 2.63 9.34 2.02
CA GLN A 215 1.57 10.06 1.32
C GLN A 215 0.21 9.78 1.96
N ARG A 216 -0.11 8.52 2.29
CA ARG A 216 -1.40 8.19 2.91
C ARG A 216 -1.56 8.79 4.31
N ILE A 217 -0.50 8.76 5.12
CA ILE A 217 -0.50 9.41 6.43
C ILE A 217 -0.75 10.90 6.26
N LYS A 218 -0.07 11.55 5.30
CA LYS A 218 -0.26 12.97 4.99
C LYS A 218 -1.71 13.28 4.61
N GLU A 219 -2.31 12.51 3.70
CA GLU A 219 -3.70 12.69 3.28
C GLU A 219 -4.70 12.47 4.42
N SER A 220 -4.44 11.49 5.28
CA SER A 220 -5.29 11.19 6.43
C SER A 220 -5.24 12.31 7.47
N SER A 221 -4.05 12.84 7.77
CA SER A 221 -3.89 13.97 8.68
C SER A 221 -4.56 15.25 8.17
N ILE A 222 -4.53 15.49 6.85
CA ILE A 222 -5.20 16.63 6.23
C ILE A 222 -6.73 16.53 6.42
N LYS A 223 -7.32 15.35 6.17
CA LYS A 223 -8.77 15.14 6.36
C LYS A 223 -9.20 15.36 7.82
N LEU A 224 -8.36 15.02 8.78
CA LEU A 224 -8.64 15.22 10.21
C LEU A 224 -8.64 16.70 10.60
N ASN A 225 -7.70 17.49 10.06
CA ASN A 225 -7.61 18.93 10.35
C ASN A 225 -8.80 19.73 9.78
N TYR A 226 -9.46 19.25 8.71
CA TYR A 226 -10.66 19.90 8.16
C TYR A 226 -11.95 19.59 8.92
N LEU A 227 -11.92 18.64 9.87
CA LEU A 227 -13.06 18.22 10.69
C LEU A 227 -13.03 18.81 12.12
N GLN A 228 -12.00 19.60 12.43
CA GLN A 228 -11.84 20.35 13.69
C GLN A 228 -12.24 21.80 13.48
#